data_AF-A0A0C1QD08-F1
#
_entry.id   AF-A0A0C1QD08-F1
#
_cell.length_a   1.000
_cell.length_b   1.000
_cell.length_c   1.000
_cell.angle_alpha   90.00
_cell.angle_beta   90.00
_cell.angle_gamma   90.00
#
_symmetry.space_group_name_H-M   'P 1'
#
loop_
_entity.id
_entity.type
_entity.pdbx_description
1 polymer ?
#
loop_
_entity_poly.entity_id
_entity_poly.type
_entity_poly.pdbx_seq_one_letter_code
_entity_poly.pdbx_strand_id
1 'polypeptide(L)'
;MIHEDKRRFMRMMVNAQAEVTVSQSGEKFLGTCQDLSATGLSVEIDHPLEVGELVTVFINSKSTTIPPFNASAKVVRCSSDENATDKYVVGLEIVQFN
;
A
#
# COMPACT_ATOMS: atom_id res chain seq x y z
N MET A 1 -6.27 -15.23 -33.15
CA MET A 1 -4.89 -15.21 -32.61
C MET A 1 -4.97 -14.60 -31.22
N ILE A 2 -4.73 -15.44 -30.21
CA ILE A 2 -4.75 -15.09 -28.79
C ILE A 2 -3.65 -14.08 -28.49
N HIS A 3 -4.01 -12.87 -28.04
CA HIS A 3 -3.11 -12.05 -27.24
C HIS A 3 -3.82 -11.81 -25.92
N GLU A 4 -3.64 -12.79 -25.05
CA GLU A 4 -3.94 -12.69 -23.62
C GLU A 4 -3.08 -11.58 -23.02
N ASP A 5 -3.46 -10.32 -23.24
CA ASP A 5 -2.95 -9.17 -22.50
C ASP A 5 -3.55 -9.12 -21.08
N LYS A 6 -3.87 -10.29 -20.53
CA LYS A 6 -4.06 -10.50 -19.09
C LYS A 6 -2.69 -10.65 -18.45
N ARG A 7 -1.78 -9.72 -18.75
CA ARG A 7 -0.45 -9.64 -18.14
C ARG A 7 -0.63 -9.31 -16.67
N ARG A 8 -0.81 -10.37 -15.88
CA ARG A 8 -0.30 -10.54 -14.52
C ARG A 8 -0.19 -9.22 -13.74
N PHE A 9 -1.23 -8.89 -12.98
CA PHE A 9 -1.08 -8.07 -11.77
C PHE A 9 -0.25 -8.87 -10.74
N MET A 10 1.00 -9.20 -11.10
CA MET A 10 1.94 -9.87 -10.21
C MET A 10 2.25 -8.89 -9.10
N ARG A 11 1.79 -9.23 -7.89
CA ARG A 11 2.19 -8.55 -6.67
C ARG A 11 3.68 -8.77 -6.47
N MET A 12 4.44 -7.72 -6.61
CA MET A 12 5.87 -7.71 -6.33
C MET A 12 6.05 -7.55 -4.83
N MET A 13 6.70 -8.54 -4.20
CA MET A 13 7.13 -8.43 -2.82
C MET A 13 8.22 -7.36 -2.75
N VAL A 14 7.97 -6.29 -2.00
CA VAL A 14 8.88 -5.14 -1.93
C VAL A 14 9.53 -4.97 -0.56
N ASN A 15 8.84 -5.31 0.53
CA ASN A 15 9.33 -5.17 1.91
C ASN A 15 10.04 -3.82 2.13
N ALA A 16 9.38 -2.73 1.72
CA ALA A 16 9.96 -1.40 1.68
C ALA A 16 9.23 -0.46 2.64
N GLN A 17 9.96 0.49 3.23
CA GLN A 17 9.35 1.51 4.09
C GLN A 17 8.37 2.37 3.29
N ALA A 18 7.15 2.50 3.82
CA ALA A 18 6.09 3.30 3.26
C ALA A 18 5.62 4.34 4.29
N GLU A 19 5.38 5.57 3.83
CA GLU A 19 4.66 6.59 4.57
C GLU A 19 3.23 6.65 4.00
N VAL A 20 2.24 6.48 4.87
CA VAL A 20 0.81 6.57 4.54
C VAL A 20 0.28 7.83 5.18
N THR A 21 -0.25 8.74 4.37
CA THR A 21 -0.86 10.00 4.85
C THR A 21 -2.37 9.95 4.61
N VAL A 22 -3.18 10.10 5.66
CA VAL A 22 -4.64 10.18 5.52
C VAL A 22 -5.01 11.54 4.92
N SER A 23 -5.80 11.51 3.83
CA SER A 23 -6.12 12.72 3.07
C SER A 23 -7.05 13.68 3.84
N GLN A 24 -7.89 13.15 4.73
CA GLN A 24 -8.86 13.95 5.49
C GLN A 24 -8.25 14.60 6.73
N SER A 25 -7.51 13.84 7.54
CA SER A 25 -6.92 14.33 8.79
C SER A 25 -5.50 14.87 8.64
N GLY A 26 -4.79 14.50 7.56
CA GLY A 26 -3.37 14.80 7.39
C GLY A 26 -2.45 13.96 8.28
N GLU A 27 -2.99 12.99 9.01
CA GLU A 27 -2.21 12.09 9.85
C GLU A 27 -1.28 11.22 9.01
N LYS A 28 -0.09 10.96 9.56
CA LYS A 28 0.95 10.20 8.89
C LYS A 28 1.29 8.96 9.69
N PHE A 29 1.33 7.84 9.00
CA PHE A 29 1.66 6.54 9.53
C PHE A 29 2.88 6.00 8.78
N LEU A 30 3.84 5.48 9.53
CA LEU A 30 4.98 4.79 8.95
C LEU A 30 4.70 3.29 8.98
N GLY A 31 5.01 2.62 7.87
CA GLY A 31 4.74 1.20 7.71
C GLY A 31 5.69 0.52 6.76
N THR A 32 5.39 -0.75 6.50
CA THR A 32 6.10 -1.57 5.53
C THR A 32 5.14 -1.96 4.43
N CYS A 33 5.42 -1.54 3.20
CA CYS A 33 4.76 -2.10 2.03
C CYS A 33 5.25 -3.53 1.84
N GLN A 34 4.35 -4.49 2.00
CA GLN A 34 4.62 -5.92 1.87
C GLN A 34 4.68 -6.29 0.39
N ASP A 35 3.64 -5.92 -0.35
CA ASP A 35 3.51 -6.18 -1.78
C ASP A 35 2.85 -5.02 -2.51
N LEU A 36 3.21 -4.85 -3.79
CA LEU A 36 2.61 -3.88 -4.68
C LEU A 36 2.28 -4.49 -6.04
N SER A 37 1.23 -3.98 -6.67
CA SER A 37 0.79 -4.33 -8.02
C SER A 37 0.37 -3.07 -8.77
N ALA A 38 -0.01 -3.19 -10.04
CA ALA A 38 -0.45 -2.04 -10.83
C ALA A 38 -1.73 -1.37 -10.30
N THR A 39 -2.56 -2.07 -9.52
CA THR A 39 -3.88 -1.58 -9.06
C THR A 39 -4.00 -1.49 -7.55
N GLY A 40 -3.01 -1.95 -6.78
CA GLY A 40 -3.14 -2.02 -5.33
C GLY A 40 -1.86 -2.40 -4.64
N LEU A 41 -1.87 -2.22 -3.32
CA LEU A 41 -0.75 -2.48 -2.43
C LEU A 41 -1.23 -2.98 -1.07
N SER A 42 -0.36 -3.66 -0.35
CA SER A 42 -0.59 -4.10 1.02
C SER A 42 0.46 -3.48 1.93
N VAL A 43 0.03 -2.72 2.93
CA VAL A 43 0.91 -2.01 3.86
C VAL A 43 0.62 -2.47 5.28
N GLU A 44 1.67 -2.84 6.00
CA GLU A 44 1.62 -3.11 7.43
C GLU A 44 1.95 -1.82 8.20
N ILE A 45 1.06 -1.39 9.08
CA ILE A 45 1.20 -0.23 9.96
C ILE A 45 0.78 -0.59 11.39
N ASP A 46 1.18 0.23 12.36
CA ASP A 46 0.84 0.06 13.78
C ASP A 46 -0.51 0.69 14.19
N HIS A 47 -1.23 1.26 13.22
CA HIS A 47 -2.51 1.91 13.44
C HIS A 47 -3.60 1.33 12.51
N PRO A 48 -4.84 1.15 12.99
CA PRO A 48 -5.93 0.76 12.11
C PRO A 48 -6.33 1.92 11.20
N LEU A 49 -6.75 1.61 9.97
CA LEU A 49 -7.37 2.56 9.05
C LEU A 49 -8.79 2.13 8.70
N GLU A 50 -9.68 3.11 8.53
CA GLU A 50 -11.07 2.86 8.18
C GLU A 50 -11.20 2.48 6.70
N VAL A 51 -12.02 1.46 6.43
CA VAL A 51 -12.35 1.09 5.05
C VAL A 51 -13.15 2.21 4.41
N GLY A 52 -12.71 2.67 3.26
CA GLY A 52 -13.29 3.81 2.56
C GLY A 52 -12.41 5.07 2.59
N GLU A 53 -11.47 5.14 3.53
CA GLU A 53 -10.56 6.28 3.71
C GLU A 53 -9.66 6.47 2.48
N LEU A 54 -9.43 7.73 2.10
CA LEU A 54 -8.45 8.08 1.07
C LEU A 54 -7.11 8.41 1.72
N VAL A 55 -6.07 7.77 1.22
CA VAL A 55 -4.69 7.91 1.71
C VAL A 55 -3.74 8.20 0.55
N THR A 56 -2.66 8.90 0.83
CA THR A 56 -1.52 9.01 -0.06
C THR A 56 -0.41 8.13 0.47
N VAL A 57 0.12 7.25 -0.37
CA VAL A 57 1.23 6.36 -0.01
C VAL A 57 2.48 6.78 -0.75
N PHE A 58 3.55 6.95 0.02
CA PHE A 58 4.87 7.23 -0.46
C PHE A 58 5.83 6.14 -0.02
N ILE A 59 6.37 5.37 -0.96
CA ILE A 59 7.40 4.36 -0.68
C ILE A 59 8.75 5.01 -1.01
N ASN A 60 9.46 5.41 0.04
CA ASN A 60 10.82 5.89 -0.09
C ASN A 60 11.78 4.70 -0.08
N SER A 61 12.02 4.11 -1.25
CA SER A 61 13.04 3.09 -1.34
C SER A 61 14.41 3.73 -1.23
N LYS A 62 15.05 3.59 -0.06
CA LYS A 62 16.51 3.80 0.08
C LYS A 62 17.34 2.76 -0.70
N SER A 63 16.68 1.75 -1.27
CA SER A 63 17.30 0.72 -2.10
C SER A 63 17.24 1.11 -3.57
N THR A 64 18.35 0.96 -4.29
CA THR A 64 18.49 1.27 -5.73
C THR A 64 17.59 0.42 -6.64
N THR A 65 16.90 -0.58 -6.09
CA THR A 65 16.14 -1.59 -6.84
C THR A 65 14.66 -1.26 -6.98
N ILE A 66 14.09 -0.44 -6.10
CA ILE A 66 12.67 -0.08 -6.15
C ILE A 66 12.57 1.42 -6.45
N PRO A 67 11.90 1.83 -7.53
CA PRO A 67 11.72 3.24 -7.81
C PRO A 67 10.87 3.89 -6.70
N PRO A 68 11.07 5.18 -6.42
CA PRO A 68 10.16 5.91 -5.54
C PRO A 68 8.74 5.76 -6.08
N PHE A 69 7.82 5.39 -5.21
CA PHE A 69 6.41 5.20 -5.54
C PHE A 69 5.60 6.24 -4.78
N ASN A 70 4.78 7.01 -5.49
CA ASN A 70 3.86 7.98 -4.92
C ASN A 70 2.50 7.78 -5.58
N ALA A 71 1.48 7.45 -4.78
CA ALA A 71 0.14 7.25 -5.29
C ALA A 71 -0.91 7.58 -4.22
N SER A 72 -2.05 8.09 -4.67
CA SER A 72 -3.27 8.16 -3.86
C SER A 72 -4.05 6.86 -4.02
N ALA A 73 -4.50 6.33 -2.88
CA ALA A 73 -5.14 5.03 -2.78
C ALA A 73 -6.31 5.08 -1.79
N LYS A 74 -7.23 4.13 -1.93
CA LYS A 74 -8.37 3.96 -1.04
C LYS A 74 -8.19 2.71 -0.19
N VAL A 75 -8.50 2.81 1.10
CA VAL A 75 -8.52 1.65 1.99
C VAL A 75 -9.70 0.76 1.61
N VAL A 76 -9.41 -0.48 1.19
CA VAL A 76 -10.44 -1.47 0.84
C VAL A 76 -10.54 -2.60 1.85
N ARG A 77 -9.52 -2.78 2.69
CA ARG A 77 -9.52 -3.73 3.81
C ARG A 77 -8.50 -3.29 4.87
N CYS A 78 -8.79 -3.57 6.13
CA CYS A 78 -7.86 -3.47 7.24
C CYS A 78 -8.04 -4.72 8.10
N SER A 79 -6.95 -5.44 8.39
CA SER A 79 -6.98 -6.66 9.20
C SER A 79 -5.89 -6.57 10.25
N SER A 80 -6.23 -6.84 11.51
CA SER A 80 -5.22 -7.00 12.56
C SER A 80 -4.49 -8.32 12.38
N ASP A 81 -3.17 -8.33 12.55
CA ASP A 81 -2.42 -9.57 12.59
C ASP A 81 -2.69 -10.29 13.91
N GLU A 82 -3.18 -11.54 13.84
CA GLU A 82 -3.51 -12.34 15.02
C GLU A 82 -2.27 -12.75 15.85
N ASN A 83 -1.07 -12.68 15.26
CA ASN A 83 0.18 -13.07 15.90
C ASN A 83 0.99 -11.87 16.43
N ALA A 84 0.59 -10.64 16.13
CA ALA A 84 1.30 -9.43 16.55
C ALA A 84 0.34 -8.39 17.11
N THR A 85 0.50 -8.09 18.41
CA THR A 85 -0.19 -6.98 19.06
C THR A 85 0.14 -5.68 18.34
N ASP A 86 -0.89 -4.90 18.00
CA ASP A 86 -0.78 -3.58 17.37
C ASP A 86 -0.17 -3.57 15.96
N LYS A 87 -0.37 -4.64 15.16
CA LYS A 87 -0.06 -4.62 13.72
C LYS A 87 -1.30 -4.78 12.87
N TYR A 88 -1.44 -3.93 11.88
CA TYR A 88 -2.56 -3.91 10.94
C TYR A 88 -2.05 -4.01 9.51
N VAL A 89 -2.57 -5.00 8.78
CA VAL A 89 -2.37 -5.15 7.35
C VAL A 89 -3.50 -4.43 6.63
N VAL A 90 -3.17 -3.33 5.99
CA VAL A 90 -4.09 -2.49 5.23
C VAL A 90 -3.93 -2.79 3.75
N GLY A 91 -5.02 -3.22 3.12
CA GLY A 91 -5.09 -3.34 1.67
C GLY A 91 -5.61 -2.06 1.05
N LEU A 92 -4.87 -1.56 0.07
CA LEU A 92 -5.17 -0.31 -0.61
C LEU A 92 -5.37 -0.56 -2.10
N GLU A 93 -6.37 0.11 -2.66
CA GLU A 93 -6.63 0.17 -4.10
C GLU A 93 -6.09 1.50 -4.63
N ILE A 94 -5.21 1.46 -5.63
CA ILE A 94 -4.62 2.66 -6.22
C ILE A 94 -5.69 3.39 -7.02
N VAL A 95 -5.93 4.65 -6.66
CA VAL A 95 -6.86 5.54 -7.36
C VAL A 95 -6.11 6.35 -8.41
N GLN A 96 -4.91 6.86 -8.08
CA GLN A 96 -4.11 7.71 -8.96
C GLN A 96 -2.62 7.68 -8.58
N PHE A 97 -1.74 7.73 -9.58
CA PHE A 97 -0.29 7.96 -9.39
C PHE A 97 0.01 9.46 -9.38
N ASN A 98 0.93 9.89 -8.51
CA ASN A 98 1.33 11.29 -8.31
C ASN A 98 2.71 11.62 -8.91
#